data_AF-A0A6N9YKR8-F1
#
_entry.id   AF-A0A6N9YKR8-F1
#
_cell.length_a   1.000
_cell.length_b   1.000
_cell.length_c   1.000
_cell.angle_alpha   90.00
_cell.angle_beta   90.00
_cell.angle_gamma   90.00
#
_symmetry.space_group_name_H-M   'P 1'
#
loop_
_entity.id
_entity.type
_entity.pdbx_description
1 polymer ?
#
loop_
_entity_poly.entity_id
_entity_poly.type
_entity_poly.pdbx_seq_one_letter_code
_entity_poly.pdbx_strand_id
1 'polypeptide(L)'
;MTRQIVLVGRALGAPAAERALSRLAVRLRERTGDIVRSALLDHGEESLHDALDECHADGATEVLVLPVQVPRDRYLETWVGKAAAHWTERRGDERAQRSTRGTSIAREASEKPSATNRPERRGDERAQRSTRGTSIAREASEKPSATNRPQRRGDERAQRSTRGTSIAREASEKPSATNRPERRCVSFLPEVRIGVGVSETEPMLDALVAAMTTPSQPVTDSPASFRSPNWSTIGGHRHHVLICRGPRCSAHGSALVAQALAAKLQAGPVSYEEVLVTNTGCLVPCNLGPIVVVQPDDVWYTSVDSGGVDRIVDEHLHRGVVVRELRTTRGTTSSGALDPSPAISYTTPEDI
;
A
#
# COMPACT_ATOMS: atom_id res chain seq x y z
N MET A 1 32.45 26.31 -5.49
CA MET A 1 31.75 25.00 -5.42
C MET A 1 30.28 25.32 -5.31
N THR A 2 29.46 24.85 -6.25
CA THR A 2 28.02 25.11 -6.26
C THR A 2 27.35 24.03 -5.42
N ARG A 3 27.13 24.30 -4.13
CA ARG A 3 26.42 23.41 -3.22
C ARG A 3 24.91 23.64 -3.37
N GLN A 4 24.13 22.58 -3.47
CA GLN A 4 22.66 22.65 -3.49
C GLN A 4 22.07 21.73 -2.42
N ILE A 5 20.87 22.05 -1.95
CA ILE A 5 20.19 21.33 -0.87
C ILE A 5 18.94 20.64 -1.42
N VAL A 6 18.73 19.37 -1.06
CA VAL A 6 17.50 18.63 -1.36
C VAL A 6 16.86 18.17 -0.07
N LEU A 7 15.69 18.72 0.26
CA LEU A 7 14.87 18.27 1.38
C LEU A 7 14.06 17.05 0.96
N VAL A 8 14.23 15.92 1.66
CA VAL A 8 13.53 14.66 1.32
C VAL A 8 12.49 14.31 2.38
N GLY A 9 11.24 14.17 1.94
CA GLY A 9 10.13 13.74 2.78
C GLY A 9 9.39 12.52 2.24
N ARG A 10 8.26 12.21 2.88
CA ARG A 10 7.30 11.19 2.43
C ARG A 10 5.91 11.82 2.36
N ALA A 11 5.17 11.54 1.29
CA ALA A 11 3.83 12.10 1.12
C ALA A 11 2.71 11.08 1.29
N LEU A 12 3.00 9.76 1.23
CA LEU A 12 2.00 8.69 1.23
C LEU A 12 0.82 8.96 0.25
N GLY A 13 1.08 9.68 -0.84
CA GLY A 13 0.09 10.10 -1.84
C GLY A 13 -0.86 11.22 -1.38
N ALA A 14 -0.52 12.00 -0.35
CA ALA A 14 -1.34 13.10 0.15
C ALA A 14 -0.82 14.47 -0.35
N PRO A 15 -1.56 15.18 -1.23
CA PRO A 15 -1.11 16.47 -1.79
C PRO A 15 -0.82 17.56 -0.74
N ALA A 16 -1.45 17.49 0.43
CA ALA A 16 -1.19 18.42 1.52
C ALA A 16 0.23 18.27 2.10
N ALA A 17 0.74 17.04 2.19
CA ALA A 17 2.10 16.76 2.67
C ALA A 17 3.15 17.27 1.68
N GLU A 18 2.92 17.07 0.37
CA GLU A 18 3.78 17.58 -0.71
C GLU A 18 3.88 19.10 -0.67
N ARG A 19 2.73 19.78 -0.53
CA ARG A 19 2.69 21.24 -0.39
C ARG A 19 3.39 21.71 0.88
N ALA A 20 3.28 20.99 1.99
CA ALA A 20 3.97 21.34 3.23
C ALA A 20 5.50 21.25 3.07
N LEU A 21 6.02 20.20 2.42
CA LEU A 21 7.44 20.05 2.12
C LEU A 21 7.94 21.15 1.16
N SER A 22 7.15 21.45 0.13
CA SER A 22 7.47 22.51 -0.84
C SER A 22 7.54 23.88 -0.15
N ARG A 23 6.57 24.21 0.72
CA ARG A 23 6.59 25.45 1.52
C ARG A 23 7.81 25.52 2.43
N LEU A 24 8.19 24.40 3.05
CA LEU A 24 9.36 24.32 3.91
C LEU A 24 10.65 24.60 3.13
N ALA A 25 10.79 24.05 1.92
CA ALA A 25 11.92 24.31 1.03
C ALA A 25 12.00 25.79 0.63
N VAL A 26 10.87 26.43 0.28
CA VAL A 26 10.81 27.86 -0.05
C VAL A 26 11.27 28.71 1.12
N ARG A 27 10.75 28.45 2.33
CA ARG A 27 11.14 29.21 3.53
C ARG A 27 12.61 29.03 3.90
N LEU A 28 13.15 27.81 3.73
CA LEU A 28 14.57 27.57 3.96
C LEU A 28 15.44 28.35 2.97
N ARG A 29 15.07 28.34 1.68
CA ARG A 29 15.75 29.13 0.64
C ARG A 29 15.74 30.63 0.96
N GLU A 30 14.60 31.18 1.35
CA GLU A 30 14.49 32.59 1.74
C GLU A 30 15.38 32.94 2.93
N ARG A 31 15.54 31.99 3.85
CA ARG A 31 16.33 32.18 5.07
C ARG A 31 17.83 32.06 4.88
N THR A 32 18.30 31.15 4.03
CA THR A 32 19.74 30.87 3.87
C THR A 32 20.34 31.46 2.59
N GLY A 33 19.51 31.72 1.57
CA GLY A 33 19.96 32.12 0.24
C GLY A 33 20.50 30.97 -0.61
N ASP A 34 20.50 29.73 -0.11
CA ASP A 34 20.93 28.55 -0.84
C ASP A 34 19.91 28.12 -1.90
N ILE A 35 20.36 27.36 -2.90
CA ILE A 35 19.45 26.66 -3.81
C ILE A 35 18.90 25.43 -3.08
N VAL A 36 17.61 25.48 -2.73
CA VAL A 36 16.91 24.41 -2.02
C VAL A 36 15.79 23.83 -2.88
N ARG A 37 15.74 22.50 -2.99
CA ARG A 37 14.67 21.72 -3.63
C ARG A 37 13.96 20.83 -2.62
N SER A 38 12.74 20.44 -2.95
CA SER A 38 12.02 19.37 -2.27
C SER A 38 12.01 18.11 -3.12
N ALA A 39 12.02 16.95 -2.50
CA ALA A 39 11.82 15.68 -3.16
C ALA A 39 11.08 14.70 -2.24
N LEU A 40 10.40 13.75 -2.83
CA LEU A 40 9.67 12.70 -2.12
C LEU A 40 10.35 11.36 -2.37
N LEU A 41 10.53 10.57 -1.31
CA LEU A 41 11.06 9.22 -1.45
C LEU A 41 10.03 8.28 -2.11
N ASP A 42 8.76 8.44 -1.74
CA ASP A 42 7.66 7.59 -2.15
C ASP A 42 6.36 8.36 -2.44
N HIS A 43 5.62 7.89 -3.45
CA HIS A 43 4.26 8.34 -3.79
C HIS A 43 4.10 9.85 -4.08
N GLY A 44 5.15 10.50 -4.59
CA GLY A 44 5.15 11.91 -4.95
C GLY A 44 5.41 12.17 -6.43
N GLU A 45 5.03 13.35 -6.92
CA GLU A 45 5.30 13.76 -8.31
C GLU A 45 6.79 13.99 -8.57
N GLU A 46 7.51 14.57 -7.60
CA GLU A 46 8.93 14.89 -7.73
C GLU A 46 9.76 13.94 -6.86
N SER A 47 10.44 12.98 -7.51
CA SER A 47 11.24 11.99 -6.81
C SER A 47 12.63 12.53 -6.45
N LEU A 48 13.33 11.84 -5.53
CA LEU A 48 14.74 12.15 -5.25
C LEU A 48 15.63 12.07 -6.51
N HIS A 49 15.35 11.16 -7.44
CA HIS A 49 16.13 11.08 -8.68
C HIS A 49 15.92 12.32 -9.56
N ASP A 50 14.70 12.83 -9.64
CA ASP A 50 14.36 14.02 -10.44
C ASP A 50 15.06 15.26 -9.88
N ALA A 51 15.00 15.46 -8.55
CA ALA A 51 15.70 16.57 -7.90
C ALA A 51 17.23 16.51 -8.07
N LEU A 52 17.82 15.30 -8.01
CA LEU A 52 19.26 15.11 -8.26
C LEU A 52 19.62 15.35 -9.73
N ASP A 53 18.75 15.00 -10.67
CA ASP A 53 18.92 15.29 -12.09
C ASP A 53 18.94 16.80 -12.36
N GLU A 54 18.06 17.56 -11.72
CA GLU A 54 18.07 19.02 -11.81
C GLU A 54 19.32 19.64 -11.18
N CYS A 55 19.71 19.19 -9.98
CA CYS A 55 20.97 19.64 -9.37
C CYS A 55 22.17 19.38 -10.29
N HIS A 56 22.20 18.23 -10.96
CA HIS A 56 23.23 17.91 -11.93
C HIS A 56 23.18 18.82 -13.16
N ALA A 57 21.99 19.09 -13.70
CA ALA A 57 21.79 19.97 -14.85
C ALA A 57 22.23 21.42 -14.55
N ASP A 58 22.04 21.88 -13.32
CA ASP A 58 22.50 23.18 -12.83
C ASP A 58 24.03 23.24 -12.59
N GLY A 59 24.73 22.11 -12.72
CA GLY A 59 26.18 22.04 -12.47
C GLY A 59 26.55 22.04 -10.98
N ALA A 60 25.67 21.54 -10.10
CA ALA A 60 26.01 21.37 -8.69
C ALA A 60 27.27 20.50 -8.54
N THR A 61 28.24 20.99 -7.77
CA THR A 61 29.46 20.24 -7.43
C THR A 61 29.30 19.43 -6.15
N GLU A 62 28.32 19.79 -5.32
CA GLU A 62 27.96 19.11 -4.09
C GLU A 62 26.44 19.20 -3.92
N VAL A 63 25.79 18.11 -3.53
CA VAL A 63 24.37 18.10 -3.17
C VAL A 63 24.23 17.54 -1.76
N LEU A 64 23.68 18.35 -0.84
CA LEU A 64 23.35 17.92 0.50
C LEU A 64 21.88 17.46 0.54
N VAL A 65 21.68 16.17 0.80
CA VAL A 65 20.34 15.59 0.94
C VAL A 65 19.96 15.55 2.43
N LEU A 66 18.85 16.20 2.79
CA LEU A 66 18.36 16.32 4.16
C LEU A 66 16.99 15.65 4.31
N PRO A 67 16.90 14.47 4.95
CA PRO A 67 15.62 13.88 5.34
C PRO A 67 14.91 14.74 6.38
N VAL A 68 13.64 15.09 6.17
CA VAL A 68 12.90 16.03 7.04
C VAL A 68 11.91 15.37 8.01
N GLN A 69 11.91 14.04 8.11
CA GLN A 69 10.91 13.31 8.89
C GLN A 69 11.14 13.45 10.40
N VAL A 70 10.08 13.85 11.10
CA VAL A 70 10.05 13.94 12.57
C VAL A 70 8.89 13.07 13.11
N PRO A 71 9.13 12.12 14.04
CA PRO A 71 10.44 11.72 14.55
C PRO A 71 11.30 11.06 13.46
N ARG A 72 12.60 10.92 13.76
CA ARG A 72 13.59 10.30 12.87
C ARG A 72 13.10 8.94 12.36
N ASP A 73 13.00 8.81 11.04
CA ASP A 73 12.63 7.56 10.35
C ASP A 73 13.91 6.89 9.78
N ARG A 74 14.41 5.86 10.46
CA ARG A 74 15.59 5.10 10.00
C ARG A 74 15.38 4.43 8.65
N TYR A 75 14.14 4.05 8.33
CA TYR A 75 13.82 3.45 7.04
C TYR A 75 14.00 4.50 5.94
N LEU A 76 13.46 5.71 6.14
CA LEU A 76 13.64 6.82 5.22
C LEU A 76 15.13 7.12 4.99
N GLU A 77 15.92 7.28 6.04
CA GLU A 77 17.36 7.57 5.91
C GLU A 77 18.10 6.51 5.10
N THR A 78 17.86 5.23 5.41
CA THR A 78 18.48 4.11 4.72
C THR A 78 18.12 4.13 3.23
N TRP A 79 16.85 4.38 2.91
CA TRP A 79 16.39 4.39 1.52
C TRP A 79 16.78 5.63 0.74
N VAL A 80 16.92 6.78 1.41
CA VAL A 80 17.49 7.99 0.80
C VAL A 80 18.93 7.73 0.37
N GLY A 81 19.76 7.14 1.25
CA GLY A 81 21.14 6.77 0.92
C GLY A 81 21.22 5.82 -0.27
N LYS A 82 20.42 4.75 -0.24
CA LYS A 82 20.35 3.77 -1.35
C LYS A 82 19.87 4.38 -2.66
N ALA A 83 18.85 5.25 -2.62
CA ALA A 83 18.32 5.90 -3.82
C ALA A 83 19.36 6.85 -4.43
N ALA A 84 20.06 7.63 -3.61
CA ALA A 84 21.16 8.47 -4.07
C ALA A 84 22.34 7.65 -4.64
N ALA A 85 22.67 6.49 -4.03
CA ALA A 85 23.67 5.58 -4.56
C ALA A 85 23.28 5.00 -5.93
N HIS A 86 22.03 4.57 -6.06
CA HIS A 86 21.46 4.08 -7.32
C HIS A 86 21.47 5.15 -8.42
N TRP A 87 21.12 6.40 -8.09
CA TRP A 87 21.23 7.54 -9.01
C TRP A 87 22.68 7.73 -9.52
N THR A 88 23.64 7.68 -8.59
CA THR A 88 25.07 7.89 -8.89
C THR A 88 25.62 6.81 -9.82
N GLU A 89 25.30 5.53 -9.57
CA GLU A 89 25.64 4.39 -10.44
C GLU A 89 25.12 4.63 -11.85
N ARG A 90 23.83 4.96 -11.99
CA ARG A 90 23.19 5.15 -13.29
C ARG A 90 23.86 6.26 -14.11
N ARG A 91 24.23 7.38 -13.47
CA ARG A 91 24.94 8.49 -14.14
C ARG A 91 26.39 8.13 -14.50
N GLY A 92 27.05 7.29 -13.69
CA GLY A 92 28.36 6.71 -14.01
C GLY A 92 28.31 5.87 -15.29
N ASP A 93 27.32 4.98 -15.39
CA ASP A 93 27.10 4.13 -16.56
C ASP A 93 26.79 4.95 -17.82
N GLU A 94 25.90 5.95 -17.73
CA GLU A 94 25.56 6.83 -18.85
C GLU A 94 26.78 7.63 -19.34
N ARG A 95 27.63 8.11 -18.41
CA ARG A 95 28.89 8.80 -18.75
C ARG A 95 29.88 7.85 -19.43
N ALA A 96 30.01 6.62 -18.94
CA ALA A 96 30.86 5.60 -19.54
C ALA A 96 30.38 5.24 -20.97
N GLN A 97 29.06 5.04 -21.16
CA GLN A 97 28.45 4.77 -22.46
C GLN A 97 28.61 5.93 -23.45
N ARG A 98 28.52 7.18 -22.98
CA ARG A 98 28.75 8.37 -23.83
C ARG A 98 30.22 8.48 -24.23
N SER A 99 31.15 8.16 -23.33
CA SER A 99 32.58 8.14 -23.62
C SER A 99 32.94 7.06 -24.66
N THR A 100 32.38 5.86 -24.53
CA THR A 100 32.61 4.77 -25.51
C THR A 100 31.99 5.08 -26.87
N ARG A 101 30.80 5.68 -26.94
CA ARG A 101 30.21 6.19 -28.19
C ARG A 101 31.00 7.34 -28.81
N GLY A 102 31.51 8.27 -28.00
CA GLY A 102 32.39 9.34 -28.50
C GLY A 102 33.70 8.79 -29.09
N THR A 103 34.23 7.74 -28.48
CA THR A 103 35.43 7.03 -28.97
C THR A 103 35.14 6.22 -30.24
N SER A 104 33.95 5.60 -30.36
CA SER A 104 33.58 4.85 -31.57
C SER A 104 33.32 5.78 -32.76
N ILE A 105 32.65 6.92 -32.55
CA ILE A 105 32.45 7.94 -33.60
C ILE A 105 33.80 8.55 -34.05
N ALA A 106 34.74 8.75 -33.11
CA ALA A 106 36.10 9.21 -33.45
C ALA A 106 36.91 8.14 -34.23
N ARG A 107 36.70 6.84 -33.97
CA ARG A 107 37.29 5.75 -34.78
C ARG A 107 36.68 5.67 -36.18
N GLU A 108 35.35 5.77 -36.30
CA GLU A 108 34.66 5.75 -37.59
C GLU A 108 35.02 6.96 -38.47
N ALA A 109 35.28 8.14 -37.88
CA ALA A 109 35.77 9.31 -38.61
C ALA A 109 37.24 9.19 -39.09
N SER A 110 38.02 8.26 -38.51
CA SER A 110 39.41 8.00 -38.87
C SER A 110 39.56 6.91 -39.95
N GLU A 111 38.51 6.12 -40.20
CA GLU A 111 38.48 5.10 -41.26
C GLU A 111 37.77 5.67 -42.51
N LYS A 112 38.52 6.42 -43.34
CA LYS A 112 38.06 6.74 -44.69
C LYS A 112 37.86 5.43 -45.48
N PRO A 113 36.69 5.19 -46.11
CA PRO A 113 36.51 4.00 -46.93
C PRO A 113 37.29 4.16 -48.24
N SER A 114 38.26 3.27 -48.45
CA SER A 114 38.90 3.02 -49.74
C SER A 114 37.85 2.53 -50.72
N ALA A 115 37.61 3.31 -51.77
CA ALA A 115 36.76 2.93 -52.88
C ALA A 115 37.48 1.90 -53.74
N THR A 116 36.93 0.69 -53.84
CA THR A 116 36.83 -0.12 -55.08
C THR A 116 36.31 -1.51 -54.74
N ASN A 117 35.01 -1.75 -54.98
CA ASN A 117 34.59 -2.88 -55.80
C ASN A 117 33.09 -2.79 -56.09
N ARG A 118 32.80 -2.66 -57.38
CA ARG A 118 31.47 -2.67 -57.99
C ARG A 118 31.13 -4.13 -58.30
N PRO A 119 30.04 -4.72 -57.78
CA PRO A 119 29.57 -6.00 -58.29
C PRO A 119 28.66 -5.76 -59.51
N GLU A 120 28.91 -6.55 -60.53
CA GLU A 120 28.17 -6.59 -61.79
C GLU A 120 26.75 -7.11 -61.59
N ARG A 121 25.83 -6.58 -62.40
CA ARG A 121 24.44 -7.04 -62.50
C ARG A 121 24.38 -8.33 -63.32
N ARG A 122 23.62 -9.31 -62.84
CA ARG A 122 22.96 -10.33 -63.68
C ARG A 122 21.53 -10.54 -63.17
N GLY A 123 20.58 -10.50 -64.11
CA GLY A 123 19.19 -10.97 -63.93
C GLY A 123 19.17 -12.49 -63.72
N ASP A 124 18.04 -13.16 -63.55
CA ASP A 124 16.66 -12.83 -63.92
C ASP A 124 15.72 -13.86 -63.20
N GLU A 125 14.41 -13.64 -63.32
CA GLU A 125 13.32 -14.65 -63.21
C GLU A 125 12.76 -15.17 -61.85
N ARG A 126 11.62 -14.57 -61.48
CA ARG A 126 10.24 -15.17 -61.44
C ARG A 126 10.03 -16.51 -60.69
N ALA A 127 9.24 -16.46 -59.61
CA ALA A 127 8.14 -17.42 -59.35
C ALA A 127 7.13 -16.88 -58.31
N GLN A 128 5.85 -17.08 -58.62
CA GLN A 128 4.68 -16.62 -57.88
C GLN A 128 4.15 -17.73 -56.93
N ARG A 129 3.32 -17.28 -55.96
CA ARG A 129 2.10 -17.93 -55.44
C ARG A 129 2.25 -18.95 -54.30
N SER A 130 1.60 -18.66 -53.17
CA SER A 130 0.52 -19.50 -52.61
C SER A 130 0.03 -18.97 -51.26
N THR A 131 -1.20 -18.45 -51.26
CA THR A 131 -2.05 -18.27 -50.08
C THR A 131 -2.71 -19.60 -49.71
N ARG A 132 -2.91 -19.85 -48.41
CA ARG A 132 -4.04 -20.65 -47.89
C ARG A 132 -4.19 -20.46 -46.38
N GLY A 133 -5.35 -19.94 -45.98
CA GLY A 133 -5.90 -20.07 -44.64
C GLY A 133 -7.07 -21.07 -44.64
N THR A 134 -7.39 -21.60 -43.45
CA THR A 134 -8.60 -22.36 -43.06
C THR A 134 -8.50 -22.47 -41.53
N SER A 135 -9.29 -21.80 -40.68
CA SER A 135 -10.73 -21.86 -40.36
C SER A 135 -11.14 -22.96 -39.36
N ILE A 136 -11.61 -22.51 -38.18
CA ILE A 136 -12.87 -22.85 -37.46
C ILE A 136 -13.17 -24.33 -37.12
N ALA A 137 -13.47 -24.60 -35.83
CA ALA A 137 -14.61 -25.43 -35.40
C ALA A 137 -15.04 -25.14 -33.95
N ARG A 138 -16.35 -24.93 -33.77
CA ARG A 138 -17.16 -24.84 -32.53
C ARG A 138 -18.01 -26.12 -32.45
N GLU A 139 -18.28 -26.61 -31.25
CA GLU A 139 -19.43 -27.46 -30.82
C GLU A 139 -19.32 -27.53 -29.28
N ALA A 140 -20.24 -27.13 -28.39
CA ALA A 140 -21.71 -27.16 -28.24
C ALA A 140 -22.28 -28.48 -27.67
N SER A 141 -22.73 -28.38 -26.41
CA SER A 141 -23.87 -29.06 -25.76
C SER A 141 -23.71 -30.48 -25.18
N GLU A 142 -24.02 -30.63 -23.88
CA GLU A 142 -25.16 -31.42 -23.37
C GLU A 142 -25.32 -31.34 -21.83
N LYS A 143 -26.58 -31.31 -21.37
CA LYS A 143 -27.07 -31.41 -19.97
C LYS A 143 -27.90 -32.70 -19.84
N PRO A 144 -28.10 -33.24 -18.62
CA PRO A 144 -29.47 -33.30 -18.02
C PRO A 144 -29.47 -32.91 -16.50
N SER A 145 -30.48 -32.23 -15.93
CA SER A 145 -31.77 -32.70 -15.35
C SER A 145 -31.62 -33.87 -14.34
N ALA A 146 -32.25 -33.97 -13.15
CA ALA A 146 -33.14 -33.16 -12.31
C ALA A 146 -33.30 -33.88 -10.93
N THR A 147 -33.86 -33.18 -9.92
CA THR A 147 -34.66 -33.67 -8.76
C THR A 147 -34.07 -34.65 -7.73
N ASN A 148 -34.01 -34.27 -6.43
CA ASN A 148 -35.06 -34.60 -5.44
C ASN A 148 -34.82 -33.99 -4.03
N ARG A 149 -35.89 -33.52 -3.39
CA ARG A 149 -36.05 -33.22 -1.95
C ARG A 149 -37.42 -33.76 -1.54
N PRO A 150 -37.61 -34.33 -0.33
CA PRO A 150 -38.56 -33.70 0.62
C PRO A 150 -38.12 -33.82 2.12
N GLN A 151 -38.29 -32.77 2.93
CA GLN A 151 -39.25 -32.59 4.07
C GLN A 151 -38.91 -33.40 5.35
N ARG A 152 -38.53 -32.77 6.47
CA ARG A 152 -39.36 -32.15 7.55
C ARG A 152 -40.34 -33.10 8.26
N ARG A 153 -40.11 -33.28 9.57
CA ARG A 153 -41.03 -33.44 10.74
C ARG A 153 -40.15 -33.94 11.92
N GLY A 154 -40.37 -33.67 13.20
CA GLY A 154 -41.46 -33.07 13.98
C GLY A 154 -41.18 -33.43 15.46
N ASP A 155 -41.70 -32.61 16.36
CA ASP A 155 -41.49 -32.55 17.81
C ASP A 155 -42.00 -33.75 18.66
N GLU A 156 -41.70 -33.65 19.97
CA GLU A 156 -42.49 -34.08 21.15
C GLU A 156 -41.99 -35.24 22.03
N ARG A 157 -41.31 -34.85 23.12
CA ARG A 157 -41.74 -34.93 24.55
C ARG A 157 -42.61 -36.12 24.99
N ALA A 158 -42.19 -36.85 26.05
CA ALA A 158 -42.88 -36.95 27.37
C ALA A 158 -42.46 -38.16 28.26
N GLN A 159 -42.14 -37.85 29.53
CA GLN A 159 -42.65 -38.49 30.78
C GLN A 159 -42.14 -39.92 31.15
N ARG A 160 -41.95 -40.39 32.40
CA ARG A 160 -42.11 -39.93 33.82
C ARG A 160 -41.78 -41.14 34.74
N SER A 161 -41.40 -40.92 36.01
CA SER A 161 -41.58 -41.80 37.23
C SER A 161 -40.35 -41.73 38.17
N THR A 162 -40.30 -41.08 39.35
CA THR A 162 -40.99 -41.10 40.68
C THR A 162 -40.36 -42.02 41.75
N ARG A 163 -39.76 -41.43 42.82
CA ARG A 163 -40.09 -41.56 44.29
C ARG A 163 -38.88 -41.23 45.19
N GLY A 164 -38.98 -40.17 46.01
CA GLY A 164 -38.97 -40.21 47.51
C GLY A 164 -37.61 -39.68 48.03
N THR A 165 -37.44 -38.77 48.99
CA THR A 165 -38.18 -38.46 50.23
C THR A 165 -37.80 -37.04 50.71
N SER A 166 -38.68 -36.43 51.50
CA SER A 166 -38.66 -35.08 52.09
C SER A 166 -37.44 -34.70 52.96
N ILE A 167 -37.00 -33.43 52.91
CA ILE A 167 -36.67 -32.51 54.04
C ILE A 167 -36.72 -31.05 53.50
N ALA A 168 -36.95 -30.10 54.41
CA ALA A 168 -37.36 -28.70 54.27
C ALA A 168 -36.64 -27.79 53.25
N ARG A 169 -37.38 -26.74 52.87
CA ARG A 169 -37.06 -25.65 51.93
C ARG A 169 -35.78 -24.87 52.30
N GLU A 170 -34.81 -24.89 51.39
CA GLU A 170 -33.88 -23.78 51.14
C GLU A 170 -34.07 -23.32 49.69
N ALA A 171 -34.21 -22.02 49.51
CA ALA A 171 -34.45 -21.41 48.20
C ALA A 171 -33.20 -21.54 47.32
N SER A 172 -33.41 -22.15 46.16
CA SER A 172 -32.48 -22.26 45.03
C SER A 172 -31.99 -20.88 44.56
N GLU A 173 -30.76 -20.50 44.87
CA GLU A 173 -30.00 -19.55 44.05
C GLU A 173 -29.46 -20.30 42.83
N LYS A 174 -30.11 -20.08 41.68
CA LYS A 174 -29.54 -20.42 40.37
C LYS A 174 -28.30 -19.55 40.15
N PRO A 175 -27.21 -20.06 39.55
CA PRO A 175 -26.10 -19.21 39.16
C PRO A 175 -26.59 -18.23 38.09
N SER A 176 -26.73 -16.98 38.51
CA SER A 176 -27.10 -15.85 37.67
C SER A 176 -26.07 -15.69 36.55
N ALA A 177 -26.57 -15.70 35.33
CA ALA A 177 -25.87 -15.15 34.18
C ALA A 177 -25.66 -13.66 34.42
N THR A 178 -24.42 -13.26 34.75
CA THR A 178 -23.77 -11.99 34.36
C THR A 178 -22.53 -11.81 35.23
N ASN A 179 -21.43 -12.50 34.90
CA ASN A 179 -20.11 -12.04 35.33
C ASN A 179 -19.35 -11.54 34.08
N ARG A 180 -19.95 -10.55 33.41
CA ARG A 180 -19.23 -9.70 32.48
C ARG A 180 -18.64 -8.60 33.37
N PRO A 181 -17.30 -8.47 33.50
CA PRO A 181 -16.72 -7.43 34.32
C PRO A 181 -17.30 -6.09 33.84
N GLU A 182 -18.00 -5.40 34.74
CA GLU A 182 -18.54 -4.08 34.47
C GLU A 182 -17.39 -3.22 33.96
N ARG A 183 -17.47 -2.81 32.69
CA ARG A 183 -16.53 -1.85 32.14
C ARG A 183 -16.65 -0.63 33.04
N ARG A 184 -15.60 -0.30 33.80
CA ARG A 184 -15.51 0.98 34.52
C ARG A 184 -15.80 2.07 33.49
N CYS A 185 -16.98 2.68 33.57
CA CYS A 185 -17.26 3.92 32.87
C CYS A 185 -16.24 4.93 33.38
N VAL A 186 -15.22 5.20 32.57
CA VAL A 186 -14.35 6.36 32.78
C VAL A 186 -15.24 7.57 32.53
N SER A 187 -15.76 8.16 33.61
CA SER A 187 -16.79 9.21 33.58
C SER A 187 -16.27 10.58 33.12
N PHE A 188 -14.99 10.66 32.75
CA PHE A 188 -14.37 11.88 32.24
C PHE A 188 -13.60 11.55 30.98
N LEU A 189 -14.11 12.04 29.85
CA LEU A 189 -13.33 12.09 28.62
C LEU A 189 -12.33 13.25 28.74
N PRO A 190 -11.07 13.05 28.36
CA PRO A 190 -10.12 14.16 28.32
C PRO A 190 -10.55 15.17 27.26
N GLU A 191 -10.28 16.45 27.52
CA GLU A 191 -10.36 17.47 26.47
C GLU A 191 -9.23 17.24 25.46
N VAL A 192 -9.58 17.13 24.17
CA VAL A 192 -8.64 16.87 23.08
C VAL A 192 -8.44 18.17 22.29
N ARG A 193 -7.19 18.64 22.21
CA ARG A 193 -6.80 19.82 21.42
C ARG A 193 -5.77 19.43 20.36
N ILE A 194 -5.78 20.12 19.22
CA ILE A 194 -4.82 19.92 18.13
C ILE A 194 -3.86 21.10 18.12
N GLY A 195 -2.56 20.82 18.23
CA GLY A 195 -1.50 21.83 18.08
C GLY A 195 -1.18 22.11 16.61
N VAL A 196 -0.38 23.14 16.37
CA VAL A 196 0.15 23.43 15.03
C VAL A 196 1.07 22.32 14.52
N GLY A 197 1.11 22.12 13.20
CA GLY A 197 2.02 21.14 12.59
C GLY A 197 3.47 21.58 12.74
N VAL A 198 4.32 20.70 13.27
CA VAL A 198 5.74 21.01 13.56
C VAL A 198 6.48 21.49 12.31
N SER A 199 6.17 20.92 11.14
CA SER A 199 6.77 21.30 9.85
C SER A 199 6.54 22.75 9.46
N GLU A 200 5.57 23.44 10.06
CA GLU A 200 5.24 24.83 9.75
C GLU A 200 5.84 25.81 10.76
N THR A 201 6.53 25.33 11.79
CA THR A 201 7.07 26.17 12.88
C THR A 201 8.49 26.71 12.57
N GLU A 202 8.85 27.88 13.13
CA GLU A 202 10.22 28.41 13.05
C GLU A 202 11.30 27.48 13.63
N PRO A 203 11.07 26.79 14.77
CA PRO A 203 12.02 25.79 15.27
C PRO A 203 12.36 24.68 14.28
N MET A 204 11.45 24.31 13.36
CA MET A 204 11.77 23.34 12.30
C MET A 204 12.77 23.93 11.31
N LEU A 205 12.64 25.21 10.95
CA LEU A 205 13.62 25.88 10.10
C LEU A 205 14.98 26.00 10.81
N ASP A 206 14.99 26.34 12.10
CA ASP A 206 16.22 26.38 12.90
C ASP A 206 16.93 25.02 12.87
N ALA A 207 16.16 23.93 13.05
CA ALA A 207 16.69 22.58 13.00
C ALA A 207 17.27 22.22 11.63
N LEU A 208 16.63 22.64 10.52
CA LEU A 208 17.16 22.42 9.17
C LEU A 208 18.45 23.21 8.93
N VAL A 209 18.52 24.47 9.33
CA VAL A 209 19.75 25.29 9.23
C VAL A 209 20.89 24.66 10.04
N ALA A 210 20.60 24.16 11.25
CA ALA A 210 21.57 23.43 12.04
C ALA A 210 22.03 22.13 11.34
N ALA A 211 21.11 21.39 10.72
CA ALA A 211 21.44 20.18 9.96
C ALA A 211 22.32 20.46 8.73
N MET A 212 22.12 21.60 8.05
CA MET A 212 22.92 22.01 6.89
C MET A 212 24.40 22.25 7.18
N THR A 213 24.71 22.63 8.43
CA THR A 213 26.06 22.95 8.91
C THR A 213 26.68 21.82 9.73
N THR A 214 25.88 20.81 10.10
CA THR A 214 26.36 19.60 10.76
C THR A 214 27.19 18.76 9.75
N PRO A 215 28.31 18.14 10.18
CA PRO A 215 29.12 17.30 9.29
C PRO A 215 28.29 16.19 8.62
N SER A 216 28.21 16.26 7.29
CA SER A 216 27.58 15.23 6.46
C SER A 216 28.55 14.11 6.13
N GLN A 217 28.01 12.94 5.79
CA GLN A 217 28.79 11.81 5.29
C GLN A 217 28.51 11.62 3.79
N PRO A 218 29.51 11.19 3.00
CA PRO A 218 29.27 10.81 1.61
C PRO A 218 28.35 9.58 1.55
N VAL A 219 27.56 9.50 0.48
CA VAL A 219 26.75 8.31 0.20
C VAL A 219 27.68 7.15 -0.11
N THR A 220 27.63 6.11 0.72
CA THR A 220 28.45 4.88 0.59
C THR A 220 27.60 3.62 0.48
N ASP A 221 26.27 3.78 0.45
CA ASP A 221 25.32 2.70 0.26
C ASP A 221 25.55 1.96 -1.06
N SER A 222 25.23 0.66 -1.07
CA SER A 222 25.28 -0.12 -2.30
C SER A 222 24.00 0.06 -3.12
N PRO A 223 24.11 0.39 -4.42
CA PRO A 223 22.96 0.43 -5.33
C PRO A 223 22.35 -0.97 -5.58
N ALA A 224 23.07 -2.05 -5.23
CA ALA A 224 22.58 -3.42 -5.37
C ALA A 224 21.29 -3.68 -4.59
N SER A 225 21.02 -2.88 -3.54
CA SER A 225 19.77 -2.94 -2.78
C SER A 225 18.51 -2.59 -3.58
N PHE A 226 18.64 -2.03 -4.78
CA PHE A 226 17.54 -1.81 -5.74
C PHE A 226 17.27 -3.02 -6.64
N ARG A 227 18.03 -4.12 -6.51
CA ARG A 227 17.93 -5.28 -7.39
C ARG A 227 17.85 -6.55 -6.55
N SER A 228 16.89 -7.40 -6.90
CA SER A 228 16.87 -8.78 -6.44
C SER A 228 16.21 -9.63 -7.51
N PRO A 229 16.79 -10.79 -7.89
CA PRO A 229 16.12 -11.74 -8.75
C PRO A 229 14.74 -12.15 -8.20
N ASN A 230 14.57 -12.19 -6.88
CA ASN A 230 13.30 -12.54 -6.23
C ASN A 230 12.19 -11.53 -6.51
N TRP A 231 12.50 -10.30 -6.92
CA TRP A 231 11.50 -9.28 -7.28
C TRP A 231 11.12 -9.34 -8.76
N SER A 232 11.72 -10.27 -9.52
CA SER A 232 11.42 -10.49 -10.93
C SER A 232 10.44 -11.66 -11.16
N THR A 233 10.04 -12.34 -10.10
CA THR A 233 9.16 -13.51 -10.16
C THR A 233 7.88 -13.21 -9.40
N ILE A 234 6.73 -13.31 -10.08
CA ILE A 234 5.42 -13.14 -9.43
C ILE A 234 5.09 -14.46 -8.72
N GLY A 235 4.99 -14.44 -7.39
CA GLY A 235 4.64 -15.61 -6.59
C GLY A 235 3.23 -16.11 -6.86
N GLY A 236 3.03 -17.44 -6.83
CA GLY A 236 1.78 -18.13 -7.14
C GLY A 236 0.72 -18.08 -6.02
N HIS A 237 0.54 -16.92 -5.39
CA HIS A 237 -0.43 -16.75 -4.31
C HIS A 237 -1.86 -17.04 -4.80
N ARG A 238 -2.62 -17.80 -4.00
CA ARG A 238 -4.02 -18.15 -4.26
C ARG A 238 -4.97 -17.01 -3.93
N HIS A 239 -4.68 -16.29 -2.86
CA HIS A 239 -5.49 -15.17 -2.40
C HIS A 239 -4.63 -13.92 -2.19
N HIS A 240 -5.21 -12.75 -2.48
CA HIS A 240 -4.66 -11.44 -2.12
C HIS A 240 -5.58 -10.78 -1.10
N VAL A 241 -5.09 -10.64 0.12
CA VAL A 241 -5.81 -10.06 1.26
C VAL A 241 -5.43 -8.59 1.40
N LEU A 242 -6.41 -7.71 1.19
CA LEU A 242 -6.28 -6.27 1.34
C LEU A 242 -6.86 -5.84 2.69
N ILE A 243 -6.06 -5.20 3.53
CA ILE A 243 -6.50 -4.71 4.84
C ILE A 243 -6.54 -3.19 4.81
N CYS A 244 -7.69 -2.58 5.08
CA CYS A 244 -7.80 -1.12 5.15
C CYS A 244 -7.09 -0.60 6.41
N ARG A 245 -6.06 0.23 6.23
CA ARG A 245 -5.31 0.88 7.33
C ARG A 245 -5.49 2.40 7.34
N GLY A 246 -6.43 2.93 6.54
CA GLY A 246 -6.79 4.34 6.56
C GLY A 246 -7.29 4.82 7.94
N PRO A 247 -7.29 6.14 8.22
CA PRO A 247 -7.52 6.67 9.57
C PRO A 247 -8.80 6.18 10.24
N ARG A 248 -9.90 6.08 9.49
CA ARG A 248 -11.20 5.61 10.00
C ARG A 248 -11.18 4.13 10.40
N CYS A 249 -10.66 3.25 9.55
CA CYS A 249 -10.48 1.84 9.92
C CYS A 249 -9.45 1.68 11.04
N SER A 250 -8.44 2.54 11.14
CA SER A 250 -7.51 2.55 12.27
C SER A 250 -8.20 2.92 13.58
N ALA A 251 -9.10 3.91 13.58
CA ALA A 251 -9.94 4.23 14.73
C ALA A 251 -10.88 3.06 15.11
N HIS A 252 -11.30 2.24 14.15
CA HIS A 252 -12.04 1.01 14.39
C HIS A 252 -11.17 -0.21 14.77
N GLY A 253 -9.87 -0.05 14.98
CA GLY A 253 -8.99 -1.14 15.47
C GLY A 253 -8.36 -2.02 14.39
N SER A 254 -8.32 -1.58 13.12
CA SER A 254 -7.68 -2.36 12.03
C SER A 254 -6.19 -2.70 12.25
N ALA A 255 -5.52 -2.03 13.19
CA ALA A 255 -4.14 -2.37 13.56
C ALA A 255 -4.07 -3.76 14.20
N LEU A 256 -5.02 -4.07 15.07
CA LEU A 256 -5.13 -5.37 15.72
C LEU A 256 -5.52 -6.46 14.72
N VAL A 257 -6.38 -6.12 13.75
CA VAL A 257 -6.75 -7.03 12.64
C VAL A 257 -5.51 -7.41 11.82
N ALA A 258 -4.68 -6.43 11.44
CA ALA A 258 -3.47 -6.69 10.67
C ALA A 258 -2.44 -7.52 11.46
N GLN A 259 -2.28 -7.22 12.76
CA GLN A 259 -1.38 -7.98 13.65
C GLN A 259 -1.87 -9.43 13.84
N ALA A 260 -3.16 -9.61 14.09
CA ALA A 260 -3.77 -10.93 14.23
C ALA A 260 -3.61 -11.75 12.95
N LEU A 261 -3.83 -11.14 11.78
CA LEU A 261 -3.66 -11.84 10.51
C LEU A 261 -2.20 -12.25 10.32
N ALA A 262 -1.26 -11.35 10.59
CA ALA A 262 0.16 -11.65 10.46
C ALA A 262 0.60 -12.79 11.39
N ALA A 263 0.21 -12.73 12.66
CA ALA A 263 0.49 -13.80 13.63
C ALA A 263 -0.11 -15.13 13.18
N LYS A 264 -1.34 -15.11 12.66
CA LYS A 264 -2.03 -16.31 12.21
C LYS A 264 -1.43 -16.91 10.94
N LEU A 265 -0.97 -16.10 9.98
CA LEU A 265 -0.29 -16.60 8.79
C LEU A 265 1.12 -17.13 9.10
N GLN A 266 1.76 -16.66 10.17
CA GLN A 266 3.05 -17.20 10.64
C GLN A 266 2.89 -18.55 11.33
N ALA A 267 1.81 -18.77 12.08
CA ALA A 267 1.58 -19.99 12.87
C ALA A 267 0.63 -21.00 12.23
N GLY A 268 -0.13 -20.57 11.22
CA GLY A 268 -1.33 -21.24 10.74
C GLY A 268 -1.11 -22.17 9.54
N PRO A 269 -2.20 -22.76 9.05
CA PRO A 269 -2.17 -23.78 8.00
C PRO A 269 -2.07 -23.20 6.57
N VAL A 270 -1.91 -21.88 6.43
CA VAL A 270 -1.66 -21.17 5.16
C VAL A 270 -0.55 -20.15 5.38
N SER A 271 0.37 -20.06 4.41
CA SER A 271 1.57 -19.21 4.51
C SER A 271 1.47 -17.96 3.65
N TYR A 272 2.46 -17.07 3.80
CA TYR A 272 2.66 -15.90 2.94
C TYR A 272 2.99 -16.23 1.48
N GLU A 273 3.30 -17.49 1.15
CA GLU A 273 3.48 -17.92 -0.25
C GLU A 273 2.14 -18.17 -0.94
N GLU A 274 1.14 -18.65 -0.19
CA GLU A 274 -0.22 -18.87 -0.69
C GLU A 274 -1.11 -17.63 -0.56
N VAL A 275 -0.78 -16.73 0.37
CA VAL A 275 -1.58 -15.53 0.66
C VAL A 275 -0.69 -14.30 0.60
N LEU A 276 -0.91 -13.48 -0.43
CA LEU A 276 -0.34 -12.14 -0.50
C LEU A 276 -1.15 -11.22 0.41
N VAL A 277 -0.50 -10.48 1.31
CA VAL A 277 -1.17 -9.50 2.17
C VAL A 277 -0.71 -8.09 1.80
N THR A 278 -1.66 -7.16 1.68
CA THR A 278 -1.35 -5.75 1.45
C THR A 278 -2.15 -4.85 2.37
N ASN A 279 -1.43 -4.02 3.11
CA ASN A 279 -2.03 -2.90 3.83
C ASN A 279 -2.37 -1.81 2.82
N THR A 280 -3.63 -1.38 2.83
CA THR A 280 -4.16 -0.40 1.89
C THR A 280 -4.51 0.91 2.60
N GLY A 281 -4.62 1.97 1.80
CA GLY A 281 -5.26 3.21 2.23
C GLY A 281 -6.78 3.03 2.45
N CYS A 282 -7.54 4.11 2.29
CA CYS A 282 -8.98 4.05 2.46
C CYS A 282 -9.66 3.23 1.34
N LEU A 283 -10.44 2.21 1.71
CA LEU A 283 -11.26 1.42 0.77
C LEU A 283 -12.68 1.98 0.54
N VAL A 284 -13.01 3.13 1.16
CA VAL A 284 -14.25 3.92 1.05
C VAL A 284 -15.37 3.66 2.07
N PRO A 285 -15.99 2.47 2.24
CA PRO A 285 -17.17 2.30 3.09
C PRO A 285 -16.80 2.26 4.58
N CYS A 286 -16.23 3.36 5.07
CA CYS A 286 -15.50 3.44 6.33
C CYS A 286 -16.37 3.17 7.56
N ASN A 287 -17.67 3.43 7.46
CA ASN A 287 -18.65 3.14 8.52
C ASN A 287 -18.77 1.62 8.80
N LEU A 288 -18.27 0.78 7.89
CA LEU A 288 -18.23 -0.68 8.03
C LEU A 288 -16.85 -1.19 8.51
N GLY A 289 -15.96 -0.29 8.94
CA GLY A 289 -14.61 -0.64 9.38
C GLY A 289 -14.57 -1.49 10.66
N PRO A 290 -13.49 -2.28 10.87
CA PRO A 290 -12.37 -2.55 9.96
C PRO A 290 -12.76 -3.38 8.72
N ILE A 291 -12.14 -3.06 7.57
CA ILE A 291 -12.42 -3.72 6.30
C ILE A 291 -11.25 -4.64 5.90
N VAL A 292 -11.57 -5.87 5.52
CA VAL A 292 -10.66 -6.84 4.88
C VAL A 292 -11.29 -7.32 3.58
N VAL A 293 -10.56 -7.28 2.47
CA VAL A 293 -11.03 -7.77 1.17
C VAL A 293 -10.16 -8.93 0.72
N VAL A 294 -10.79 -10.00 0.25
CA VAL A 294 -10.10 -11.18 -0.28
C VAL A 294 -10.36 -11.28 -1.78
N GLN A 295 -9.28 -11.19 -2.56
CA GLN A 295 -9.26 -11.43 -4.00
C GLN A 295 -8.65 -12.81 -4.28
N PRO A 296 -9.00 -13.49 -5.40
CA PRO A 296 -9.91 -13.04 -6.47
C PRO A 296 -11.40 -13.24 -6.17
N ASP A 297 -11.76 -13.74 -4.98
CA ASP A 297 -13.13 -14.13 -4.63
C ASP A 297 -14.14 -12.96 -4.51
N ASP A 298 -13.67 -11.72 -4.61
CA ASP A 298 -14.42 -10.48 -4.39
C ASP A 298 -15.23 -10.48 -3.08
N VAL A 299 -14.62 -10.98 -1.99
CA VAL A 299 -15.27 -11.04 -0.68
C VAL A 299 -14.85 -9.86 0.17
N TRP A 300 -15.85 -9.12 0.65
CA TRP A 300 -15.68 -7.97 1.54
C TRP A 300 -16.10 -8.35 2.95
N TYR A 301 -15.13 -8.40 3.86
CA TYR A 301 -15.35 -8.57 5.30
C TYR A 301 -15.35 -7.21 5.99
N THR A 302 -16.34 -7.00 6.85
CA THR A 302 -16.58 -5.73 7.54
C THR A 302 -16.70 -5.96 9.04
N SER A 303 -16.46 -4.92 9.82
CA SER A 303 -16.46 -4.99 11.30
C SER A 303 -15.56 -6.12 11.82
N VAL A 304 -14.44 -6.36 11.11
CA VAL A 304 -13.53 -7.47 11.42
C VAL A 304 -12.81 -7.18 12.73
N ASP A 305 -12.84 -8.14 13.65
CA ASP A 305 -12.02 -8.18 14.85
C ASP A 305 -11.03 -9.37 14.80
N SER A 306 -10.30 -9.64 15.89
CA SER A 306 -9.34 -10.74 15.94
C SER A 306 -10.00 -12.12 15.75
N GLY A 307 -11.20 -12.33 16.30
CA GLY A 307 -11.94 -13.59 16.10
C GLY A 307 -12.46 -13.73 14.67
N GLY A 308 -12.81 -12.61 14.02
CA GLY A 308 -13.14 -12.58 12.61
C GLY A 308 -11.94 -12.94 11.73
N VAL A 309 -10.74 -12.44 12.05
CA VAL A 309 -9.50 -12.85 11.39
C VAL A 309 -9.30 -14.36 11.51
N ASP A 310 -9.55 -14.93 12.69
CA ASP A 310 -9.38 -16.36 12.89
C ASP A 310 -10.21 -17.18 11.91
N ARG A 311 -11.50 -16.81 11.79
CA ARG A 311 -12.43 -17.46 10.87
C ARG A 311 -12.06 -17.23 9.41
N ILE A 312 -11.65 -16.01 9.05
CA ILE A 312 -11.22 -15.69 7.68
C ILE A 312 -10.06 -16.58 7.26
N VAL A 313 -9.05 -16.77 8.11
CA VAL A 313 -7.92 -17.64 7.77
C VAL A 313 -8.33 -19.11 7.69
N ASP A 314 -9.01 -19.63 8.72
CA ASP A 314 -9.27 -21.08 8.83
C ASP A 314 -10.39 -21.56 7.90
N GLU A 315 -11.46 -20.79 7.75
CA GLU A 315 -12.60 -21.12 6.88
C GLU A 315 -12.29 -20.69 5.45
N HIS A 316 -11.97 -19.42 5.21
CA HIS A 316 -11.91 -18.89 3.86
C HIS A 316 -10.56 -19.16 3.20
N LEU A 317 -9.46 -18.65 3.74
CA LEU A 317 -8.16 -18.72 3.06
C LEU A 317 -7.64 -20.17 2.97
N HIS A 318 -7.82 -20.94 4.04
CA HIS A 318 -7.38 -22.35 4.08
C HIS A 318 -8.35 -23.29 3.37
N ARG A 319 -9.64 -23.29 3.75
CA ARG A 319 -10.63 -24.28 3.26
C ARG A 319 -11.50 -23.80 2.09
N GLY A 320 -11.36 -22.55 1.64
CA GLY A 320 -12.17 -21.99 0.55
C GLY A 320 -13.62 -21.70 0.93
N VAL A 321 -13.96 -21.67 2.22
CA VAL A 321 -15.32 -21.45 2.71
C VAL A 321 -15.47 -20.02 3.23
N VAL A 322 -16.25 -19.21 2.51
CA VAL A 322 -16.50 -17.81 2.87
C VAL A 322 -17.25 -17.68 4.20
N VAL A 323 -16.76 -16.79 5.07
CA VAL A 323 -17.35 -16.49 6.38
C VAL A 323 -18.60 -15.63 6.22
N ARG A 324 -19.75 -16.25 5.98
CA ARG A 324 -20.99 -15.57 5.57
C ARG A 324 -21.46 -14.48 6.53
N GLU A 325 -21.22 -14.64 7.83
CA GLU A 325 -21.68 -13.68 8.86
C GLU A 325 -20.87 -12.39 8.85
N LEU A 326 -19.62 -12.41 8.36
CA LEU A 326 -18.77 -11.22 8.25
C LEU A 326 -18.84 -10.58 6.86
N ARG A 327 -19.38 -11.31 5.87
CA ARG A 327 -19.44 -10.85 4.49
C ARG A 327 -20.50 -9.78 4.32
N THR A 328 -20.08 -8.62 3.84
CA THR A 328 -20.99 -7.59 3.32
C THR A 328 -21.19 -7.78 1.82
N THR A 329 -22.44 -7.62 1.36
CA THR A 329 -22.77 -7.61 -0.07
C THR A 329 -22.64 -6.20 -0.63
N ARG A 330 -22.22 -6.06 -1.89
CA ARG A 330 -22.20 -4.77 -2.58
C ARG A 330 -23.63 -4.27 -2.69
N GLY A 331 -23.88 -3.03 -2.28
CA GLY A 331 -25.16 -2.39 -2.53
C GLY A 331 -25.35 -2.21 -4.04
N THR A 332 -26.45 -2.69 -4.60
CA THR A 332 -26.91 -2.25 -5.92
C THR A 332 -27.50 -0.86 -5.74
N THR A 333 -26.78 0.17 -6.15
CA THR A 333 -27.40 1.48 -6.40
C THR A 333 -28.31 1.32 -7.62
N SER A 334 -29.59 1.00 -7.41
CA SER A 334 -30.59 1.44 -8.39
C SER A 334 -30.49 2.97 -8.43
N SER A 335 -30.32 3.57 -9.61
CA SER A 335 -30.37 5.03 -9.73
C SER A 335 -31.75 5.50 -9.25
N GLY A 336 -31.81 5.96 -8.01
CA GLY A 336 -33.05 6.31 -7.33
C GLY A 336 -32.69 7.00 -6.04
N ALA A 337 -32.84 8.32 -6.07
CA ALA A 337 -32.84 9.27 -4.96
C ALA A 337 -31.99 8.89 -3.74
N LEU A 338 -30.86 9.59 -3.57
CA LEU A 338 -30.30 9.83 -2.25
C LEU A 338 -31.42 10.43 -1.38
N ASP A 339 -32.00 9.61 -0.51
CA ASP A 339 -32.82 10.06 0.58
C ASP A 339 -31.89 10.76 1.59
N PRO A 340 -32.02 12.07 1.83
CA PRO A 340 -31.20 12.75 2.82
C PRO A 340 -31.64 12.28 4.20
N SER A 341 -30.89 11.34 4.79
CA SER A 341 -30.94 11.02 6.21
C SER A 341 -30.80 12.32 7.04
N PRO A 342 -31.43 12.42 8.22
CA PRO A 342 -31.79 13.70 8.83
C PRO A 342 -30.56 14.54 9.12
N ALA A 343 -30.65 15.83 8.80
CA ALA A 343 -29.61 16.82 9.02
C ALA A 343 -29.09 16.74 10.47
N ILE A 344 -27.84 16.31 10.63
CA ILE A 344 -27.06 16.68 11.81
C ILE A 344 -26.81 18.18 11.67
N SER A 345 -27.48 19.00 12.48
CA SER A 345 -27.24 20.43 12.52
C SER A 345 -25.84 20.68 13.08
N TYR A 346 -24.91 21.06 12.23
CA TYR A 346 -23.68 21.70 12.67
C TYR A 346 -24.01 23.17 12.88
N THR A 347 -23.98 23.64 14.13
CA THR A 347 -23.98 25.08 14.41
C THR A 347 -22.73 25.67 13.76
N THR A 348 -22.93 26.56 12.80
CA THR A 348 -21.86 27.30 12.15
C THR A 348 -21.32 28.38 13.10
N PRO A 349 -20.03 28.75 13.02
CA PRO A 349 -19.40 29.74 13.92
C PRO A 349 -19.93 31.18 13.81
N GLU A 350 -20.99 31.41 13.05
CA GLU A 350 -21.56 32.75 12.79
C GLU A 350 -22.70 33.13 13.75
N ASP A 351 -23.09 32.22 14.66
CA ASP A 351 -24.12 32.45 15.68
C ASP A 351 -23.54 32.75 17.10
N ILE A 352 -22.38 33.42 17.19
CA ILE A 352 -21.86 34.02 18.44
C ILE A 352 -21.78 35.53 18.32
#